data_AF-A0A5K1HDI6-F1
#
_entry.id   AF-A0A5K1HDI6-F1
#
_cell.length_a   1.000
_cell.length_b   1.000
_cell.length_c   1.000
_cell.angle_alpha   90.00
_cell.angle_beta   90.00
_cell.angle_gamma   90.00
#
_symmetry.space_group_name_H-M   'P 1'
#
loop_
_entity.id
_entity.type
_entity.pdbx_description
1 polymer ?
#
loop_
_entity_poly.entity_id
_entity_poly.type
_entity_poly.pdbx_seq_one_letter_code
_entity_poly.pdbx_strand_id
1 'polypeptide(L)'
;SNFYFFPFSFLLLRIEEEKKELGESKIQRRFMPKGKNPRVTVILECTSCVRNGADKKKESPGISRYITQKNRHNTPGRLELKKFCPYCYKHTIHGEIKK
;
A
#
# COMPACT_ATOMS: atom_id res chain seq x y z
N SER A 1 62.34 53.96 12.13
CA SER A 1 62.31 52.53 11.74
C SER A 1 61.32 51.81 12.65
N ASN A 2 60.43 51.03 12.06
CA ASN A 2 59.41 50.19 12.70
C ASN A 2 58.32 50.93 13.49
N PHE A 3 57.09 50.89 13.02
CA PHE A 3 56.01 50.08 13.62
C PHE A 3 54.70 50.33 12.84
N TYR A 4 53.82 49.33 12.77
CA TYR A 4 52.47 49.37 12.20
C TYR A 4 52.36 49.33 10.66
N PHE A 5 52.67 48.17 10.08
CA PHE A 5 51.93 47.71 8.91
C PHE A 5 51.67 46.22 9.13
N PHE A 6 50.42 45.79 8.89
CA PHE A 6 49.88 44.44 9.14
C PHE A 6 49.47 44.15 10.59
N PRO A 7 48.17 44.33 10.90
CA PRO A 7 47.41 43.13 11.25
C PRO A 7 45.99 43.07 10.67
N PHE A 8 45.59 44.04 9.83
CA PHE A 8 44.18 44.13 9.40
C PHE A 8 43.83 43.22 8.21
N SER A 9 44.81 42.78 7.42
CA SER A 9 44.56 41.92 6.26
C SER A 9 44.43 40.43 6.60
N PHE A 10 44.87 40.01 7.79
CA PHE A 10 44.81 38.60 8.21
C PHE A 10 43.46 38.25 8.87
N LEU A 11 42.69 39.25 9.31
CA LEU A 11 41.39 39.03 9.93
C LEU A 11 40.26 38.84 8.90
N LEU A 12 40.40 39.37 7.68
CA LEU A 12 39.39 39.19 6.63
C LEU A 12 39.38 37.77 6.04
N LEU A 13 40.54 37.09 5.96
CA LEU A 13 40.65 35.74 5.43
C LEU A 13 40.02 34.66 6.33
N ARG A 14 39.77 34.97 7.62
CA ARG A 14 39.11 34.04 8.55
C ARG A 14 37.59 34.16 8.56
N ILE A 15 37.03 35.25 8.01
CA ILE A 15 35.56 35.49 7.96
C ILE A 15 34.94 34.84 6.71
N GLU A 16 35.70 34.62 5.63
CA GLU A 16 35.20 33.96 4.42
C GLU A 16 35.09 32.43 4.54
N GLU A 17 35.82 31.79 5.44
CA GLU A 17 35.73 30.32 5.63
C GLU A 17 34.47 29.88 6.39
N GLU A 18 33.97 30.65 7.37
CA GLU A 18 32.79 30.24 8.17
C GLU A 18 31.46 30.28 7.41
N LYS A 19 31.38 30.94 6.25
CA LYS A 19 30.14 31.00 5.46
C LYS A 19 29.84 29.73 4.67
N LYS A 20 30.72 28.72 4.69
CA LYS A 20 30.57 27.51 3.88
C LYS A 20 29.77 26.38 4.55
N GLU A 21 29.50 26.45 5.85
CA GLU A 21 28.86 25.33 6.59
C GLU A 21 27.40 25.55 7.01
N LEU A 22 26.76 26.67 6.63
CA LEU A 22 25.32 26.91 6.85
C LEU A 22 24.50 26.88 5.57
N GLY A 23 25.05 26.29 4.50
CA GLY A 23 24.47 26.30 3.16
C GLY A 23 23.90 24.97 2.65
N GLU A 24 24.03 23.86 3.38
CA GLU A 24 23.57 22.55 2.90
C GLU A 24 22.92 21.67 3.98
N SER A 25 21.99 22.21 4.76
CA SER A 25 20.89 21.36 5.26
C SER A 25 19.86 21.16 4.13
N LYS A 26 20.34 20.61 3.01
CA LYS A 26 19.50 20.06 1.96
C LYS A 26 18.85 18.84 2.59
N ILE A 27 17.76 19.07 3.33
CA ILE A 27 16.81 18.06 3.76
C ILE A 27 16.43 17.35 2.47
N GLN A 28 17.12 16.25 2.21
CA GLN A 28 16.77 15.26 1.23
C GLN A 28 15.40 14.77 1.66
N ARG A 29 14.35 15.47 1.20
CA ARG A 29 13.02 14.90 1.10
C ARG A 29 13.18 13.76 0.13
N ARG A 30 13.58 12.59 0.64
CA ARG A 30 13.54 11.33 -0.08
C ARG A 30 12.13 11.29 -0.62
N PHE A 31 11.99 11.44 -1.93
CA PHE A 31 10.73 11.20 -2.61
C PHE A 31 10.46 9.72 -2.38
N MET A 32 9.76 9.38 -1.30
CA MET A 32 9.29 8.03 -1.07
C MET A 32 8.29 7.80 -2.18
N PRO A 33 8.58 6.94 -3.18
CA PRO A 33 7.57 6.59 -4.16
C PRO A 33 6.41 6.03 -3.36
N LYS A 34 5.23 6.66 -3.46
CA LYS A 34 4.04 6.22 -2.75
C LYS A 34 3.90 4.72 -3.01
N GLY A 35 4.05 3.93 -1.93
CA GLY A 35 3.98 2.49 -2.00
C GLY A 35 2.70 2.10 -2.71
N LYS A 36 2.83 1.26 -3.75
CA LYS A 36 1.69 0.74 -4.49
C LYS A 36 0.70 0.18 -3.46
N ASN A 37 -0.55 0.65 -3.49
CA ASN A 37 -1.56 0.23 -2.52
C ASN A 37 -1.59 -1.31 -2.43
N PRO A 38 -1.37 -1.93 -1.26
CA PRO A 38 -1.35 -3.39 -1.12
C PRO A 38 -2.76 -4.01 -1.16
N ARG A 39 -3.74 -3.26 -1.67
CA ARG A 39 -5.14 -3.68 -1.79
C ARG A 39 -5.25 -4.55 -3.03
N VAL A 40 -5.52 -5.84 -2.81
CA VAL A 40 -5.71 -6.84 -3.85
C VAL A 40 -7.19 -7.05 -4.07
N THR A 41 -7.65 -6.94 -5.30
CA THR A 41 -9.02 -7.33 -5.68
C THR A 41 -9.13 -8.85 -5.62
N VAL A 42 -10.10 -9.34 -4.86
CA VAL A 42 -10.38 -10.76 -4.71
C VAL A 42 -11.82 -11.05 -5.11
N ILE A 43 -12.02 -12.26 -5.64
CA ILE A 43 -13.33 -12.77 -6.02
C ILE A 43 -13.74 -13.79 -4.97
N LEU A 44 -14.91 -13.59 -4.38
CA LEU A 44 -15.54 -14.50 -3.43
C LEU A 44 -16.65 -15.27 -4.15
N GLU A 45 -16.59 -16.59 -4.12
CA GLU A 45 -17.61 -17.46 -4.71
C GLU A 45 -18.39 -18.24 -3.66
N CYS A 46 -19.68 -18.44 -3.92
CA CYS A 46 -20.54 -19.23 -3.05
C CYS A 46 -20.10 -20.70 -3.02
N THR A 47 -19.68 -21.18 -1.84
CA THR A 47 -19.27 -22.58 -1.65
C THR A 47 -20.40 -23.58 -1.89
N SER A 48 -21.66 -23.20 -1.59
CA SER A 48 -22.81 -24.08 -1.79
C SER A 48 -23.23 -24.20 -3.26
N CYS A 49 -23.11 -23.13 -4.06
CA CYS A 49 -23.38 -23.20 -5.49
C CYS A 49 -22.32 -24.03 -6.22
N VAL A 50 -21.06 -23.92 -5.81
CA VAL A 50 -19.96 -24.70 -6.40
C VAL A 50 -20.11 -26.20 -6.12
N ARG A 51 -20.46 -26.58 -4.88
CA ARG A 51 -20.64 -28.00 -4.51
C ARG A 51 -21.88 -28.64 -5.14
N ASN A 52 -22.94 -27.87 -5.32
CA ASN A 52 -24.20 -28.37 -5.87
C ASN A 52 -24.24 -28.39 -7.40
N GLY A 53 -23.14 -28.02 -8.08
CA GLY A 53 -23.06 -28.02 -9.55
C GLY A 53 -23.23 -29.40 -10.20
N ALA A 54 -23.17 -30.49 -9.42
CA ALA A 54 -23.43 -31.86 -9.88
C ALA A 54 -24.91 -32.29 -9.73
N ASP A 55 -25.68 -31.63 -8.87
CA ASP A 55 -27.03 -32.06 -8.50
C ASP A 55 -28.10 -31.16 -9.11
N LYS A 56 -28.59 -31.65 -10.25
CA LYS A 56 -29.72 -31.19 -11.06
C LYS A 56 -30.97 -30.83 -10.22
N LYS A 57 -31.14 -29.60 -9.73
CA LYS A 57 -32.46 -28.98 -9.40
C LYS A 57 -32.37 -27.59 -8.76
N LYS A 58 -31.70 -26.63 -9.39
CA LYS A 58 -31.94 -25.21 -9.06
C LYS A 58 -32.16 -24.42 -10.33
N GLU A 59 -33.22 -23.61 -10.29
CA GLU A 59 -33.78 -22.78 -11.36
C GLU A 59 -32.82 -21.71 -11.91
N SER A 60 -31.60 -21.65 -11.37
CA SER A 60 -30.59 -20.67 -11.73
C SER A 60 -29.27 -21.35 -12.12
N PRO A 61 -28.80 -21.17 -13.37
CA PRO A 61 -27.59 -21.83 -13.89
C PRO A 61 -26.28 -21.19 -13.38
N GLY A 62 -26.32 -20.28 -12.41
CA GLY A 62 -25.21 -19.40 -12.03
C GLY A 62 -24.62 -19.66 -10.65
N ILE A 63 -23.34 -19.28 -10.50
CA ILE A 63 -22.63 -19.22 -9.20
C ILE A 63 -22.61 -17.75 -8.74
N SER A 64 -22.95 -17.50 -7.48
CA SER A 64 -22.91 -16.15 -6.90
C SER A 64 -21.46 -15.72 -6.69
N ARG A 65 -21.08 -14.60 -7.32
CA ARG A 65 -19.73 -14.02 -7.27
C ARG A 65 -19.76 -12.61 -6.72
N TYR A 66 -18.88 -12.32 -5.77
CA TYR A 66 -18.67 -10.98 -5.23
C TYR A 66 -17.24 -10.52 -5.50
N ILE A 67 -17.10 -9.27 -5.91
CA ILE A 67 -15.80 -8.61 -6.07
C ILE A 67 -15.57 -7.77 -4.81
N THR A 68 -14.48 -8.03 -4.10
CA THR A 68 -14.08 -7.25 -2.93
C THR A 68 -12.60 -6.91 -3.00
N GLN A 69 -12.17 -5.95 -2.17
CA GLN A 69 -10.76 -5.62 -2.02
C GLN A 69 -10.30 -6.12 -0.65
N LYS A 70 -9.19 -6.86 -0.60
CA LYS A 70 -8.54 -7.25 0.65
C LYS A 70 -7.17 -6.60 0.76
N ASN A 71 -6.75 -6.30 1.99
CA ASN A 71 -5.40 -5.82 2.25
C ASN A 71 -4.51 -7.03 2.56
N ARG A 72 -3.56 -7.34 1.67
CA ARG A 72 -2.66 -8.49 1.82
C ARG A 72 -1.81 -8.44 3.10
N HIS A 73 -1.52 -7.25 3.63
CA HIS A 73 -0.74 -7.09 4.84
C HIS A 73 -1.54 -7.46 6.10
N ASN A 74 -2.80 -7.04 6.18
CA ASN A 74 -3.63 -7.28 7.36
C ASN A 74 -4.27 -8.68 7.35
N THR A 75 -4.61 -9.19 6.16
CA THR A 75 -5.25 -10.50 5.99
C THR A 75 -4.50 -11.35 4.96
N PRO A 76 -3.42 -12.04 5.37
CA PRO A 76 -2.65 -12.91 4.47
C PRO A 76 -3.40 -14.22 4.12
N GLY A 77 -4.38 -14.62 4.93
CA GLY A 77 -5.15 -15.85 4.76
C GLY A 77 -6.21 -15.81 3.65
N ARG A 78 -6.91 -16.94 3.48
CA ARG A 78 -8.09 -17.05 2.61
C ARG A 78 -9.25 -16.26 3.22
N LEU A 79 -9.88 -15.39 2.44
CA LEU A 79 -11.05 -14.65 2.91
C LEU A 79 -12.32 -15.50 2.75
N GLU A 80 -13.05 -15.71 3.85
CA GLU A 80 -14.34 -16.37 3.88
C GLU A 80 -15.38 -15.47 4.54
N LEU A 81 -16.41 -15.08 3.80
CA LEU A 81 -17.45 -14.17 4.29
C LEU A 81 -18.84 -14.78 4.10
N LYS A 82 -19.69 -14.64 5.12
CA LYS A 82 -21.12 -14.94 5.00
C LYS A 82 -21.79 -13.83 4.20
N LYS A 83 -22.17 -14.13 2.96
CA LYS A 83 -22.91 -13.23 2.08
C LYS A 83 -24.20 -13.90 1.62
N PHE A 84 -25.19 -13.09 1.28
CA PHE A 84 -26.41 -13.59 0.67
C PHE A 84 -26.07 -14.27 -0.66
N CYS A 85 -26.79 -15.32 -1.04
CA CYS A 85 -26.66 -15.92 -2.35
C CYS A 85 -28.04 -15.88 -3.04
N PRO A 86 -28.18 -15.20 -4.20
CA PRO A 86 -29.46 -15.11 -4.90
C PRO A 86 -29.96 -16.47 -5.39
N TYR A 87 -29.05 -17.42 -5.64
CA TYR A 87 -29.39 -18.75 -6.16
C TYR A 87 -29.77 -19.76 -5.07
N CYS A 88 -29.31 -19.53 -3.84
CA CYS A 88 -29.64 -20.37 -2.70
C CYS A 88 -30.70 -19.75 -1.78
N TYR A 89 -31.11 -18.50 -2.05
CA TYR A 89 -32.04 -17.70 -1.24
C TYR A 89 -31.69 -17.68 0.26
N LYS A 90 -30.41 -17.83 0.59
CA LYS A 90 -29.92 -17.93 1.97
C LYS A 90 -28.52 -17.33 2.08
N HIS A 91 -28.13 -16.95 3.31
CA HIS A 91 -26.77 -16.53 3.59
C HIS A 91 -25.86 -17.74 3.65
N THR A 92 -24.86 -17.74 2.77
CA THR A 92 -23.91 -18.84 2.62
C THR A 92 -22.48 -18.33 2.75
N ILE A 93 -21.57 -19.24 3.06
CA ILE A 93 -20.15 -18.93 3.10
C ILE A 93 -19.65 -18.75 1.66
N HIS A 94 -19.13 -17.58 1.36
CA HIS A 94 -18.44 -17.28 0.11
C HIS A 94 -16.95 -17.28 0.37
N GLY A 95 -16.23 -18.15 -0.33
CA GLY A 95 -14.79 -18.33 -0.18
C GLY A 95 -14.03 -17.65 -1.31
N GLU A 96 -12.86 -17.11 -1.00
CA GLU A 96 -11.95 -16.57 -1.99
C GLU A 96 -11.50 -17.65 -2.98
N ILE A 97 -11.49 -17.28 -4.25
CA ILE A 97 -10.91 -18.05 -5.35
C ILE A 97 -9.55 -17.48 -5.72
N LYS A 98 -8.55 -18.36 -5.76
CA LYS A 98 -7.27 -18.09 -6.39
C LYS A 98 -7.41 -18.49 -7.85
N LYS A 99 -7.26 -17.54 -8.77
CA LYS A 99 -7.04 -17.85 -10.19
C LYS A 99 -5.55 -18.08 -10.41
#